data_AF-A0A8C1M541-F1
#
_entry.id   AF-A0A8C1M541-F1
#
_cell.length_a   1.000
_cell.length_b   1.000
_cell.length_c   1.000
_cell.angle_alpha   90.00
_cell.angle_beta   90.00
_cell.angle_gamma   90.00
#
_symmetry.space_group_name_H-M   'P 1'
#
loop_
_entity.id
_entity.type
_entity.pdbx_description
1 polymer ?
#
loop_
_entity_poly.entity_id
_entity_poly.type
_entity_poly.pdbx_seq_one_letter_code
_entity_poly.pdbx_strand_id
1 'polypeptide(L)'
;IFLLASVRSSMEALWLCYSSPTPQSASHLLALLVLCLSLAAVTASLLFHWLIDLLKYDIQTALVAVGIYATAVFILSLLIHPFRCAFTLIFPTSFTRQGRKLLLSTSMMIVVLFVLPNMAANIATLTHVVKCASEKLSQSLLSSSDLINTIKDNIVRRAEESVDVSLVQKLHEFDHTTHINVSEVKGRLHVLSQRVQEDFSEVKSQVQHLKLIFSRIFAAVFVLYLFSDSVMYLRSYLTSVRFDNTYITGGLRRKGAEKGIVVEAKDVKNGVNSTSFRITKKEVFKCLAPAMVITLYLLMTVFLIVLDHFLYHLVKTGGPWISNMPSTNISINVNFKVGTEVAFCQIFSSDCQVELFNFNRTYTALIHSDPNVCEAQSSKLNPSVVTALVFLYLFSYTLLPLEVYARRLRRKVAASFFQQQEERRVEFLIKKIQTEQKERQNEVFFIETKSLG
;
A
#
# COMPACT_ATOMS: atom_id res chain seq x y z
N ILE A 1 -0.62 40.63 -26.23
CA ILE A 1 0.11 39.87 -27.30
C ILE A 1 1.62 40.17 -27.25
N PHE A 2 2.04 41.44 -27.24
CA PHE A 2 3.46 41.84 -27.19
C PHE A 2 4.21 41.35 -25.94
N LEU A 3 3.62 41.46 -24.75
CA LEU A 3 4.16 40.93 -23.49
C LEU A 3 4.39 39.41 -23.52
N LEU A 4 3.45 38.65 -24.09
CA LEU A 4 3.55 37.19 -24.23
C LEU A 4 4.68 36.77 -25.19
N ALA A 5 4.87 37.52 -26.28
CA ALA A 5 5.96 37.29 -27.22
C ALA A 5 7.32 37.63 -26.61
N SER A 6 7.41 38.74 -25.87
CA SER A 6 8.62 39.14 -25.15
C SER A 6 9.03 38.12 -24.09
N VAL A 7 8.07 37.68 -23.25
CA VAL A 7 8.32 36.66 -22.22
C VAL A 7 8.79 35.35 -22.84
N ARG A 8 8.15 34.91 -23.93
CA ARG A 8 8.54 33.69 -24.64
C ARG A 8 9.97 33.78 -25.18
N SER A 9 10.32 34.88 -25.84
CA SER A 9 11.68 35.08 -26.37
C SER A 9 12.73 35.06 -25.26
N SER A 10 12.46 35.70 -24.13
CA SER A 10 13.37 35.68 -22.97
C SER A 10 13.51 34.29 -22.38
N MET A 11 12.44 33.52 -22.25
CA MET A 11 12.49 32.13 -21.76
C MET A 11 13.26 31.21 -22.71
N GLU A 12 13.09 31.36 -24.03
CA GLU A 12 13.85 30.60 -25.02
C GLU A 12 15.36 30.91 -24.94
N ALA A 13 15.73 32.18 -24.77
CA ALA A 13 17.12 32.61 -24.58
C ALA A 13 17.73 32.04 -23.28
N LEU A 14 17.01 32.14 -22.15
CA LEU A 14 17.47 31.59 -20.87
C LEU A 14 17.61 30.07 -20.93
N TRP A 15 16.67 29.37 -21.57
CA TRP A 15 16.74 27.93 -21.77
C TRP A 15 17.94 27.53 -22.63
N LEU A 16 18.26 28.30 -23.68
CA LEU A 16 19.42 28.06 -24.52
C LEU A 16 20.73 28.25 -23.72
N CYS A 17 20.84 29.31 -22.93
CA CYS A 17 21.97 29.51 -22.02
C CYS A 17 22.11 28.36 -21.03
N TYR A 18 21.00 27.91 -20.44
CA TYR A 18 20.99 26.81 -19.48
C TYR A 18 21.37 25.46 -20.11
N SER A 19 20.95 25.18 -21.34
CA SER A 19 21.21 23.88 -21.99
C SER A 19 22.55 23.79 -22.71
N SER A 20 23.25 24.90 -22.92
CA SER A 20 24.55 24.93 -23.61
C SER A 20 25.71 24.36 -22.77
N PRO A 21 26.62 23.56 -23.36
CA PRO A 21 27.71 22.93 -22.61
C PRO A 21 28.77 23.92 -22.12
N THR A 22 29.08 24.94 -22.91
CA THR A 22 30.08 25.96 -22.59
C THR A 22 29.48 27.36 -22.74
N PRO A 23 29.71 28.28 -21.78
CA PRO A 23 29.30 29.66 -21.92
C PRO A 23 30.17 30.35 -22.99
N GLN A 24 29.53 31.09 -23.90
CA GLN A 24 30.21 31.75 -25.01
C GLN A 24 30.68 33.19 -24.68
N SER A 25 30.15 33.77 -23.60
CA SER A 25 30.46 35.14 -23.16
C SER A 25 30.32 35.28 -21.64
N ALA A 26 30.86 36.36 -21.08
CA ALA A 26 30.73 36.65 -19.64
C ALA A 26 29.25 36.82 -19.23
N SER A 27 28.42 37.43 -20.09
CA SER A 27 26.98 37.54 -19.86
C SER A 27 26.28 36.17 -19.83
N HIS A 28 26.67 35.26 -20.74
CA HIS A 28 26.14 33.88 -20.72
C HIS A 28 26.55 33.12 -19.46
N LEU A 29 27.79 33.31 -18.99
CA LEU A 29 28.26 32.72 -17.74
C LEU A 29 27.47 33.25 -16.54
N LEU A 30 27.24 34.57 -16.48
CA LEU A 30 26.42 35.18 -15.43
C LEU A 30 24.98 34.65 -15.45
N ALA A 31 24.36 34.57 -16.62
CA ALA A 31 23.02 34.00 -16.77
C ALA A 31 22.98 32.54 -16.30
N LEU A 32 23.98 31.73 -16.66
CA LEU A 32 24.07 30.33 -16.22
C LEU A 32 24.24 30.22 -14.69
N LEU A 33 25.08 31.06 -14.09
CA LEU A 33 25.26 31.13 -12.63
C LEU A 33 23.94 31.45 -11.93
N VAL A 34 23.23 32.48 -12.39
CA VAL A 34 21.92 32.87 -11.84
C VAL A 34 20.90 31.74 -11.99
N LEU A 35 20.86 31.08 -13.15
CA LEU A 35 19.93 29.97 -13.39
C LEU A 35 20.23 28.75 -12.51
N CYS A 36 21.49 28.34 -12.39
CA CYS A 36 21.89 27.24 -11.49
C CYS A 36 21.64 27.58 -10.02
N LEU A 37 21.88 28.83 -9.60
CA LEU A 37 21.59 29.29 -8.24
C LEU A 37 20.08 29.29 -7.96
N SER A 38 19.27 29.81 -8.89
CA SER A 38 17.81 29.82 -8.76
C SER A 38 17.24 28.40 -8.69
N LEU A 39 17.76 27.48 -9.51
CA LEU A 39 17.37 26.08 -9.48
C LEU A 39 17.70 25.42 -8.14
N ALA A 40 18.93 25.61 -7.66
CA ALA A 40 19.36 25.08 -6.38
C ALA A 40 18.54 25.65 -5.21
N ALA A 41 18.24 26.96 -5.24
CA ALA A 41 17.41 27.60 -4.22
C ALA A 41 15.98 27.06 -4.22
N VAL A 42 15.33 26.96 -5.39
CA VAL A 42 13.96 26.43 -5.50
C VAL A 42 13.90 24.97 -5.01
N THR A 43 14.82 24.12 -5.43
CA THR A 43 14.80 22.71 -5.00
C THR A 43 15.20 22.54 -3.54
N ALA A 44 16.08 23.40 -3.01
CA ALA A 44 16.43 23.43 -1.60
C ALA A 44 15.26 23.85 -0.71
N SER A 45 14.49 24.87 -1.11
CA SER A 45 13.27 25.28 -0.40
C SER A 45 12.23 24.15 -0.39
N LEU A 46 12.02 23.47 -1.52
CA LEU A 46 11.13 22.31 -1.59
C LEU A 46 11.59 21.18 -0.67
N LEU A 47 12.90 20.88 -0.67
CA LEU A 47 13.49 19.87 0.21
C LEU A 47 13.33 20.25 1.70
N PHE A 48 13.52 21.52 2.05
CA PHE A 48 13.35 22.00 3.42
C PHE A 48 11.93 21.79 3.94
N HIS A 49 10.93 22.25 3.18
CA HIS A 49 9.52 22.01 3.52
C HIS A 49 9.20 20.52 3.61
N TRP A 50 9.74 19.72 2.71
CA TRP A 50 9.52 18.28 2.74
C TRP A 50 10.11 17.64 4.01
N LEU A 51 11.33 18.03 4.41
CA LEU A 51 12.00 17.52 5.60
C LEU A 51 11.27 17.90 6.90
N ILE A 52 10.81 19.16 7.01
CA ILE A 52 10.12 19.67 8.20
C ILE A 52 8.66 19.20 8.25
N ASP A 53 7.90 19.45 7.20
CA ASP A 53 6.45 19.30 7.24
C ASP A 53 6.03 17.84 7.11
N LEU A 54 6.69 17.08 6.21
CA LEU A 54 6.32 15.69 5.92
C LEU A 54 7.19 14.67 6.69
N LEU A 55 8.51 14.81 6.69
CA LEU A 55 9.42 13.82 7.31
C LEU A 55 9.70 14.09 8.79
N LYS A 56 9.21 15.22 9.33
CA LYS A 56 9.33 15.62 10.74
C LYS A 56 10.78 15.58 11.25
N TYR A 57 11.72 16.10 10.47
CA TYR A 57 13.10 16.31 10.94
C TYR A 57 13.17 17.55 11.84
N ASP A 58 14.15 17.54 12.75
CA ASP A 58 14.53 18.73 13.49
C ASP A 58 15.06 19.82 12.54
N ILE A 59 14.82 21.09 12.88
CA ILE A 59 15.18 22.25 12.06
C ILE A 59 16.68 22.30 11.78
N GLN A 60 17.53 22.02 12.76
CA GLN A 60 18.98 22.05 12.56
C GLN A 60 19.42 20.96 11.58
N THR A 61 18.88 19.75 11.73
CA THR A 61 19.18 18.64 10.82
C THR A 61 18.72 18.94 9.40
N ALA A 62 17.52 19.52 9.25
CA ALA A 62 16.99 19.92 7.96
C ALA A 62 17.83 21.01 7.29
N LEU A 63 18.25 22.05 8.04
CA LEU A 63 19.10 23.13 7.52
C LEU A 63 20.46 22.60 7.04
N VAL A 64 21.11 21.73 7.80
CA VAL A 64 22.39 21.13 7.40
C VAL A 64 22.22 20.30 6.12
N ALA A 65 21.22 19.41 6.07
CA ALA A 65 20.96 18.58 4.90
C ALA A 65 20.64 19.41 3.65
N VAL A 66 19.82 20.46 3.80
CA VAL A 66 19.45 21.36 2.71
C VAL A 66 20.65 22.20 2.25
N GLY A 67 21.51 22.66 3.16
CA GLY A 67 22.74 23.38 2.81
C GLY A 67 23.72 22.53 1.99
N ILE A 68 23.95 21.29 2.42
CA ILE A 68 24.79 20.32 1.67
C ILE A 68 24.17 20.04 0.29
N TYR A 69 22.86 19.81 0.25
CA TYR A 69 22.15 19.56 -0.99
C TYR A 69 22.22 20.76 -1.96
N ALA A 70 21.92 21.96 -1.48
CA ALA A 70 21.88 23.17 -2.30
C ALA A 70 23.25 23.50 -2.90
N THR A 71 24.30 23.41 -2.07
CA THR A 71 25.69 23.62 -2.52
C THR A 71 26.11 22.57 -3.55
N ALA A 72 25.82 21.29 -3.31
CA ALA A 72 26.12 20.22 -4.25
C ALA A 72 25.37 20.41 -5.59
N VAL A 73 24.06 20.67 -5.57
CA VAL A 73 23.26 20.89 -6.79
C VAL A 73 23.75 22.10 -7.56
N PHE A 74 24.08 23.21 -6.88
CA PHE A 74 24.63 24.40 -7.52
C PHE A 74 25.95 24.12 -8.22
N ILE A 75 26.93 23.57 -7.50
CA ILE A 75 28.28 23.29 -8.03
C ILE A 75 28.21 22.26 -9.16
N LEU A 76 27.52 21.14 -8.96
CA LEU A 76 27.44 20.07 -9.96
C LEU A 76 26.69 20.54 -11.22
N SER A 77 25.61 21.33 -11.08
CA SER A 77 24.89 21.86 -12.25
C SER A 77 25.72 22.89 -13.03
N LEU A 78 26.52 23.68 -12.33
CA LEU A 78 27.40 24.67 -12.95
C LEU A 78 28.55 24.00 -13.72
N LEU A 79 29.23 23.04 -13.08
CA LEU A 79 30.47 22.44 -13.61
C LEU A 79 30.23 21.25 -14.54
N ILE A 80 29.16 20.47 -14.32
CA ILE A 80 28.93 19.19 -15.00
C ILE A 80 27.66 19.29 -15.86
N HIS A 81 27.85 19.59 -17.15
CA HIS A 81 26.74 19.71 -18.11
C HIS A 81 25.82 18.47 -18.18
N PRO A 82 26.33 17.22 -18.21
CA PRO A 82 25.47 16.03 -18.13
C PRO A 82 24.66 15.92 -16.83
N PHE A 83 25.22 16.34 -15.69
CA PHE A 83 24.51 16.34 -14.41
C PHE A 83 23.34 17.33 -14.47
N ARG A 84 23.57 18.54 -14.98
CA ARG A 84 22.53 19.56 -15.17
C ARG A 84 21.36 19.03 -16.01
N CYS A 85 21.65 18.31 -17.09
CA CYS A 85 20.62 17.63 -17.89
C CYS A 85 19.88 16.56 -17.09
N ALA A 86 20.61 15.64 -16.45
CA ALA A 86 20.01 14.56 -15.66
C ALA A 86 19.15 15.07 -14.51
N PHE A 87 19.58 16.13 -13.83
CA PHE A 87 18.83 16.78 -12.77
C PHE A 87 17.54 17.42 -13.31
N THR A 88 17.61 18.11 -14.45
CA THR A 88 16.43 18.65 -15.15
C THR A 88 15.46 17.55 -15.57
N LEU A 89 15.97 16.37 -15.93
CA LEU A 89 15.17 15.20 -16.30
C LEU A 89 14.42 14.57 -15.12
N ILE A 90 14.76 14.86 -13.86
CA ILE A 90 14.03 14.37 -12.68
C ILE A 90 12.56 14.82 -12.74
N PHE A 91 12.32 16.09 -13.08
CA PHE A 91 10.98 16.68 -13.13
C PHE A 91 10.06 15.88 -14.06
N PRO A 92 10.32 15.74 -15.37
CA PRO A 92 9.45 14.94 -16.22
C PRO A 92 9.48 13.45 -15.85
N THR A 93 10.57 12.91 -15.30
CA THR A 93 10.63 11.50 -14.85
C THR A 93 9.64 11.21 -13.73
N SER A 94 9.38 12.18 -12.84
CA SER A 94 8.37 12.06 -11.78
C SER A 94 6.94 11.88 -12.32
N PHE A 95 6.65 12.33 -13.54
CA PHE A 95 5.34 12.15 -14.18
C PHE A 95 5.26 10.89 -15.06
N THR A 96 6.22 9.98 -14.95
CA THR A 96 6.22 8.70 -15.69
C THR A 96 5.71 7.53 -14.85
N ARG A 97 5.83 6.29 -15.37
CA ARG A 97 5.59 5.06 -14.61
C ARG A 97 6.28 5.05 -13.24
N GLN A 98 7.45 5.69 -13.11
CA GLN A 98 8.19 5.70 -11.85
C GLN A 98 7.46 6.49 -10.75
N GLY A 99 6.95 7.69 -11.04
CA GLY A 99 6.14 8.41 -10.07
C GLY A 99 4.83 7.71 -9.74
N ARG A 100 4.20 7.05 -10.71
CA ARG A 100 3.00 6.24 -10.41
C ARG A 100 3.28 5.08 -9.45
N LYS A 101 4.39 4.37 -9.64
CA LYS A 101 4.80 3.31 -8.70
C LYS A 101 4.98 3.86 -7.30
N LEU A 102 5.54 5.07 -7.19
CA LEU A 102 5.64 5.75 -5.90
C LEU A 102 4.26 5.98 -5.30
N LEU A 103 3.34 6.63 -6.02
CA LEU A 103 2.01 6.95 -5.48
C LEU A 103 1.26 5.69 -5.03
N LEU A 104 1.34 4.61 -5.79
CA LEU A 104 0.74 3.33 -5.42
C LEU A 104 1.40 2.73 -4.17
N SER A 105 2.73 2.78 -4.09
CA SER A 105 3.44 2.30 -2.91
C SER A 105 3.20 3.16 -1.67
N THR A 106 3.06 4.49 -1.81
CA THR A 106 2.64 5.40 -0.73
C THR A 106 1.23 5.06 -0.28
N SER A 107 0.32 4.79 -1.22
CA SER A 107 -1.06 4.41 -0.90
C SER A 107 -1.10 3.12 -0.08
N MET A 108 -0.33 2.10 -0.49
CA MET A 108 -0.23 0.86 0.28
C MET A 108 0.43 1.07 1.65
N MET A 109 1.46 1.90 1.72
CA MET A 109 2.09 2.26 3.00
C MET A 109 1.08 2.91 3.94
N ILE A 110 0.23 3.82 3.44
CA ILE A 110 -0.84 4.42 4.24
C ILE A 110 -1.83 3.36 4.72
N VAL A 111 -2.23 2.42 3.85
CA VAL A 111 -3.13 1.32 4.24
C VAL A 111 -2.50 0.49 5.37
N VAL A 112 -1.24 0.08 5.22
CA VAL A 112 -0.53 -0.75 6.20
C VAL A 112 -0.33 -0.03 7.53
N LEU A 113 -0.07 1.28 7.51
CA LEU A 113 0.24 2.04 8.71
C LEU A 113 -0.99 2.64 9.41
N PHE A 114 -2.10 2.83 8.70
CA PHE A 114 -3.27 3.51 9.26
C PHE A 114 -4.54 2.66 9.23
N VAL A 115 -4.81 1.94 8.14
CA VAL A 115 -6.04 1.15 8.00
C VAL A 115 -5.91 -0.16 8.78
N LEU A 116 -4.86 -0.96 8.51
CA LEU A 116 -4.67 -2.25 9.18
C LEU A 116 -4.57 -2.13 10.71
N PRO A 117 -3.85 -1.16 11.29
CA PRO A 117 -3.79 -1.01 12.74
C PRO A 117 -5.11 -0.53 13.35
N ASN A 118 -5.94 0.22 12.61
CA ASN A 118 -7.27 0.59 13.06
C ASN A 118 -8.22 -0.62 13.08
N MET A 119 -8.17 -1.46 12.04
CA MET A 119 -8.91 -2.72 11.99
C MET A 119 -8.51 -3.64 13.14
N ALA A 120 -7.20 -3.80 13.35
CA ALA A 120 -6.63 -4.56 14.45
C ALA A 120 -7.13 -4.07 15.82
N ALA A 121 -7.19 -2.75 16.04
CA ALA A 121 -7.74 -2.19 17.27
C ALA A 121 -9.23 -2.55 17.48
N ASN A 122 -10.05 -2.49 16.43
CA ASN A 122 -11.46 -2.91 16.51
C ASN A 122 -11.61 -4.41 16.79
N ILE A 123 -10.77 -5.26 16.17
CA ILE A 123 -10.75 -6.71 16.44
C ILE A 123 -10.32 -7.00 17.89
N ALA A 124 -9.32 -6.28 18.39
CA ALA A 124 -8.87 -6.38 19.78
C ALA A 124 -10.00 -6.05 20.76
N THR A 125 -10.71 -4.94 20.53
CA THR A 125 -11.88 -4.56 21.34
C THR A 125 -12.96 -5.63 21.28
N LEU A 126 -13.30 -6.14 20.09
CA LEU A 126 -14.31 -7.19 19.96
C LEU A 126 -13.92 -8.45 20.74
N THR A 127 -12.65 -8.86 20.65
CA THR A 127 -12.12 -10.02 21.37
C THR A 127 -12.19 -9.82 22.88
N HIS A 128 -11.84 -8.62 23.35
CA HIS A 128 -11.94 -8.26 24.77
C HIS A 128 -13.38 -8.34 25.27
N VAL A 129 -14.34 -7.81 24.51
CA VAL A 129 -15.77 -7.84 24.85
C VAL A 129 -16.30 -9.28 24.91
N VAL A 130 -15.97 -10.11 23.93
CA VAL A 130 -16.35 -11.54 23.91
C VAL A 130 -15.76 -12.30 25.10
N LYS A 131 -14.49 -12.03 25.45
CA LYS A 131 -13.84 -12.63 26.62
C LYS A 131 -14.54 -12.24 27.91
N CYS A 132 -14.76 -10.94 28.11
CA CYS A 132 -15.43 -10.39 29.28
C CYS A 132 -16.84 -10.97 29.45
N ALA A 133 -17.63 -11.03 28.37
CA ALA A 133 -18.95 -11.63 28.39
C ALA A 133 -18.89 -13.12 28.76
N SER A 134 -17.97 -13.89 28.17
CA SER A 134 -17.83 -15.32 28.45
C SER A 134 -17.41 -15.60 29.90
N GLU A 135 -16.50 -14.80 30.47
CA GLU A 135 -16.10 -14.91 31.89
C GLU A 135 -17.29 -14.64 32.82
N LYS A 136 -18.11 -13.63 32.50
CA LYS A 136 -19.30 -13.29 33.29
C LYS A 136 -20.41 -14.32 33.17
N LEU A 137 -20.68 -14.83 31.97
CA LEU A 137 -21.61 -15.94 31.77
C LEU A 137 -21.18 -17.16 32.59
N SER A 138 -19.89 -17.51 32.55
CA SER A 138 -19.34 -18.63 33.33
C SER A 138 -19.47 -18.39 34.84
N GLN A 139 -19.16 -17.18 35.32
CA GLN A 139 -19.28 -16.81 36.73
C GLN A 139 -20.74 -16.88 37.20
N SER A 140 -21.68 -16.31 36.45
CA SER A 140 -23.12 -16.30 36.77
C SER A 140 -23.71 -17.70 36.85
N LEU A 141 -23.37 -18.57 35.88
CA LEU A 141 -23.81 -19.97 35.87
C LEU A 141 -23.31 -20.76 37.10
N LEU A 142 -22.08 -20.50 37.53
CA LEU A 142 -21.45 -21.25 38.62
C LEU A 142 -21.73 -20.66 40.00
N SER A 143 -22.13 -19.39 40.09
CA SER A 143 -22.60 -18.79 41.34
C SER A 143 -24.08 -19.05 41.62
N SER A 144 -24.81 -19.68 40.69
CA SER A 144 -26.22 -20.03 40.91
C SER A 144 -26.30 -21.21 41.89
N SER A 145 -26.39 -20.88 43.19
CA SER A 145 -26.56 -21.87 44.27
C SER A 145 -27.79 -22.75 44.03
N ASP A 146 -28.90 -22.19 43.54
CA ASP A 146 -30.13 -22.94 43.28
C ASP A 146 -29.94 -24.01 42.22
N LEU A 147 -29.23 -23.70 41.14
CA LEU A 147 -28.94 -24.66 40.07
C LEU A 147 -28.04 -25.79 40.58
N ILE A 148 -26.96 -25.44 41.28
CA ILE A 148 -25.99 -26.41 41.80
C ILE A 148 -26.65 -27.32 42.84
N ASN A 149 -27.42 -26.74 43.77
CA ASN A 149 -28.15 -27.51 44.79
C ASN A 149 -29.19 -28.43 44.14
N THR A 150 -29.93 -27.95 43.14
CA THR A 150 -30.91 -28.79 42.41
C THR A 150 -30.23 -29.95 41.67
N ILE A 151 -29.06 -29.72 41.07
CA ILE A 151 -28.29 -30.77 40.40
C ILE A 151 -27.80 -31.79 41.44
N LYS A 152 -27.24 -31.33 42.57
CA LYS A 152 -26.76 -32.15 43.68
C LYS A 152 -27.88 -33.05 44.22
N ASP A 153 -29.02 -32.47 44.60
CA ASP A 153 -30.15 -33.19 45.18
C ASP A 153 -30.67 -34.28 44.24
N ASN A 154 -30.72 -34.00 42.93
CA ASN A 154 -31.14 -34.98 41.94
C ASN A 154 -30.14 -36.13 41.73
N ILE A 155 -28.84 -35.87 41.84
CA ILE A 155 -27.80 -36.91 41.78
C ILE A 155 -27.88 -37.78 43.04
N VAL A 156 -27.99 -37.16 44.23
CA VAL A 156 -28.08 -37.89 45.52
C VAL A 156 -29.32 -38.77 45.54
N ARG A 157 -30.51 -38.22 45.23
CA ARG A 157 -31.76 -39.00 45.15
C ARG A 157 -31.65 -40.19 44.20
N ARG A 158 -30.99 -40.01 43.06
CA ARG A 158 -30.87 -41.08 42.08
C ARG A 158 -29.85 -42.15 42.51
N ALA A 159 -28.83 -41.77 43.26
CA ALA A 159 -27.89 -42.72 43.87
C ALA A 159 -28.55 -43.53 45.00
N GLU A 160 -29.44 -42.91 45.81
CA GLU A 160 -30.26 -43.60 46.81
C GLU A 160 -31.14 -44.69 46.21
N GLU A 161 -31.66 -44.48 45.00
CA GLU A 161 -32.48 -45.46 44.29
C GLU A 161 -31.67 -46.64 43.72
N SER A 162 -30.34 -46.51 43.59
CA SER A 162 -29.53 -47.42 42.75
C SER A 162 -28.40 -48.15 43.49
N VAL A 163 -27.99 -47.71 44.68
CA VAL A 163 -26.77 -48.22 45.36
C VAL A 163 -26.97 -48.38 46.87
N ASP A 164 -26.15 -49.25 47.48
CA ASP A 164 -26.08 -49.58 48.91
C ASP A 164 -25.82 -48.36 49.83
N VAL A 165 -26.30 -48.45 51.08
CA VAL A 165 -26.37 -47.33 52.07
C VAL A 165 -25.02 -46.63 52.29
N SER A 166 -23.92 -47.36 52.14
CA SER A 166 -22.55 -46.84 52.33
C SER A 166 -22.10 -45.83 51.26
N LEU A 167 -22.57 -45.94 50.02
CA LEU A 167 -22.24 -45.00 48.93
C LEU A 167 -23.15 -43.76 48.99
N VAL A 168 -24.41 -43.96 49.39
CA VAL A 168 -25.36 -42.87 49.70
C VAL A 168 -24.81 -41.99 50.82
N GLN A 169 -24.29 -42.58 51.89
CA GLN A 169 -23.73 -41.81 52.99
C GLN A 169 -22.48 -41.02 52.59
N LYS A 170 -21.61 -41.59 51.73
CA LYS A 170 -20.47 -40.87 51.15
C LYS A 170 -20.88 -39.72 50.23
N LEU A 171 -22.01 -39.84 49.54
CA LEU A 171 -22.58 -38.76 48.71
C LEU A 171 -23.24 -37.67 49.55
N HIS A 172 -23.89 -38.05 50.66
CA HIS A 172 -24.48 -37.11 51.61
C HIS A 172 -23.39 -36.33 52.38
N GLU A 173 -22.28 -36.98 52.72
CA GLU A 173 -21.07 -36.36 53.28
C GLU A 173 -20.21 -35.66 52.24
N PHE A 174 -20.56 -35.73 50.95
CA PHE A 174 -19.93 -34.95 49.87
C PHE A 174 -20.39 -33.48 49.97
N ASP A 175 -20.05 -32.86 51.10
CA ASP A 175 -20.19 -31.43 51.40
C ASP A 175 -18.94 -30.64 51.00
N HIS A 176 -18.01 -31.28 50.29
CA HIS A 176 -17.00 -30.54 49.57
C HIS A 176 -17.66 -29.82 48.42
N THR A 177 -17.78 -28.50 48.58
CA THR A 177 -17.97 -27.54 47.49
C THR A 177 -17.30 -28.09 46.25
N THR A 178 -18.08 -28.56 45.28
CA THR A 178 -17.54 -28.96 44.00
C THR A 178 -17.02 -27.67 43.37
N HIS A 179 -15.77 -27.34 43.66
CA HIS A 179 -15.01 -26.35 42.94
C HIS A 179 -14.84 -26.91 41.53
N ILE A 180 -15.89 -26.73 40.72
CA ILE A 180 -15.78 -26.88 39.28
C ILE A 180 -14.62 -25.99 38.91
N ASN A 181 -13.55 -26.59 38.39
CA ASN A 181 -12.30 -25.89 38.18
C ASN A 181 -12.42 -24.96 36.97
N VAL A 182 -13.14 -23.85 37.16
CA VAL A 182 -13.32 -22.76 36.18
C VAL A 182 -11.97 -22.18 35.79
N SER A 183 -10.93 -22.41 36.61
CA SER A 183 -9.59 -21.92 36.36
C SER A 183 -9.01 -22.43 35.04
N GLU A 184 -9.39 -23.62 34.55
CA GLU A 184 -8.87 -24.10 33.26
C GLU A 184 -9.54 -23.39 32.08
N VAL A 185 -10.87 -23.26 32.07
CA VAL A 185 -11.61 -22.55 31.01
C VAL A 185 -11.30 -21.05 31.04
N LYS A 186 -11.30 -20.46 32.24
CA LYS A 186 -10.85 -19.09 32.50
C LYS A 186 -9.39 -18.92 32.08
N GLY A 187 -8.54 -19.90 32.38
CA GLY A 187 -7.12 -19.91 32.01
C GLY A 187 -6.92 -19.94 30.50
N ARG A 188 -7.60 -20.83 29.76
CA ARG A 188 -7.53 -20.89 28.29
C ARG A 188 -8.04 -19.61 27.62
N LEU A 189 -9.16 -19.07 28.10
CA LEU A 189 -9.74 -17.83 27.57
C LEU A 189 -8.89 -16.61 27.94
N HIS A 190 -8.29 -16.59 29.13
CA HIS A 190 -7.32 -15.59 29.55
C HIS A 190 -6.06 -15.62 28.68
N VAL A 191 -5.50 -16.81 28.44
CA VAL A 191 -4.32 -16.98 27.59
C VAL A 191 -4.59 -16.51 26.16
N LEU A 192 -5.74 -16.87 25.57
CA LEU A 192 -6.11 -16.42 24.22
C LEU A 192 -6.30 -14.90 24.14
N SER A 193 -7.02 -14.30 25.09
CA SER A 193 -7.22 -12.84 25.12
C SER A 193 -5.92 -12.08 25.37
N GLN A 194 -5.07 -12.57 26.26
CA GLN A 194 -3.80 -11.94 26.58
C GLN A 194 -2.88 -11.98 25.36
N ARG A 195 -2.75 -13.11 24.66
CA ARG A 195 -1.98 -13.19 23.41
C ARG A 195 -2.50 -12.22 22.36
N VAL A 196 -3.81 -12.19 22.12
CA VAL A 196 -4.40 -11.27 21.14
C VAL A 196 -4.16 -9.80 21.52
N GLN A 197 -4.28 -9.45 22.80
CA GLN A 197 -4.07 -8.08 23.27
C GLN A 197 -2.59 -7.68 23.24
N GLU A 198 -1.69 -8.59 23.61
CA GLU A 198 -0.23 -8.41 23.50
C GLU A 198 0.18 -8.19 22.04
N ASP A 199 -0.22 -9.09 21.13
CA ASP A 199 0.04 -9.01 19.68
C ASP A 199 -0.42 -7.66 19.12
N PHE A 200 -1.60 -7.18 19.53
CA PHE A 200 -2.14 -5.90 19.05
C PHE A 200 -1.52 -4.67 19.73
N SER A 201 -1.14 -4.76 21.00
CA SER A 201 -0.50 -3.66 21.74
C SER A 201 0.96 -3.43 21.30
N GLU A 202 1.67 -4.50 20.98
CA GLU A 202 3.01 -4.46 20.39
C GLU A 202 2.94 -3.80 19.01
N VAL A 203 1.99 -4.22 18.18
CA VAL A 203 1.73 -3.57 16.87
C VAL A 203 1.36 -2.09 17.04
N LYS A 204 0.48 -1.73 17.99
CA LYS A 204 0.03 -0.34 18.18
C LYS A 204 1.15 0.60 18.68
N SER A 205 1.99 0.15 19.60
CA SER A 205 3.06 0.96 20.20
C SER A 205 4.23 1.19 19.24
N GLN A 206 4.60 0.20 18.45
CA GLN A 206 5.69 0.31 17.48
C GLN A 206 5.32 1.11 16.23
N VAL A 207 4.04 1.15 15.86
CA VAL A 207 3.57 1.78 14.60
C VAL A 207 3.91 3.27 14.49
N GLN A 208 3.98 4.05 15.58
CA GLN A 208 4.25 5.51 15.48
C GLN A 208 5.70 5.84 15.12
N HIS A 209 6.68 5.22 15.78
CA HIS A 209 8.09 5.41 15.44
C HIS A 209 8.43 4.76 14.09
N LEU A 210 7.85 3.59 13.83
CA LEU A 210 8.04 2.86 12.58
C LEU A 210 7.46 3.61 11.37
N LYS A 211 6.32 4.30 11.53
CA LYS A 211 5.72 5.20 10.52
C LYS A 211 6.73 6.23 10.01
N LEU A 212 7.36 6.94 10.94
CA LEU A 212 8.30 8.01 10.59
C LEU A 212 9.55 7.45 9.92
N ILE A 213 10.13 6.38 10.47
CA ILE A 213 11.32 5.74 9.90
C ILE A 213 11.04 5.26 8.47
N PHE A 214 9.94 4.56 8.24
CA PHE A 214 9.58 4.10 6.90
C PHE A 214 9.35 5.26 5.93
N SER A 215 8.66 6.32 6.36
CA SER A 215 8.44 7.49 5.51
C SER A 215 9.76 8.14 5.06
N ARG A 216 10.76 8.20 5.95
CA ARG A 216 12.10 8.75 5.68
C ARG A 216 12.90 7.87 4.73
N ILE A 217 12.94 6.56 4.97
CA ILE A 217 13.64 5.60 4.09
C ILE A 217 13.01 5.63 2.69
N PHE A 218 11.68 5.58 2.63
CA PHE A 218 10.94 5.57 1.38
C PHE A 218 11.16 6.85 0.56
N ALA A 219 11.15 8.00 1.23
CA ALA A 219 11.49 9.30 0.64
C ALA A 219 12.92 9.31 0.04
N ALA A 220 13.92 8.85 0.80
CA ALA A 220 15.30 8.80 0.32
C ALA A 220 15.47 7.87 -0.89
N VAL A 221 14.91 6.66 -0.81
CA VAL A 221 14.92 5.68 -1.90
C VAL A 221 14.25 6.25 -3.16
N PHE A 222 13.16 6.99 -3.00
CA PHE A 222 12.46 7.60 -4.13
C PHE A 222 13.31 8.64 -4.86
N VAL A 223 13.94 9.56 -4.14
CA VAL A 223 14.78 10.61 -4.75
C VAL A 223 15.94 9.96 -5.51
N LEU A 224 16.60 8.99 -4.89
CA LEU A 224 17.69 8.24 -5.53
C LEU A 224 17.19 7.52 -6.78
N TYR A 225 16.03 6.85 -6.70
CA TYR A 225 15.45 6.13 -7.82
C TYR A 225 15.13 7.04 -9.02
N LEU A 226 14.51 8.21 -8.79
CA LEU A 226 14.22 9.17 -9.85
C LEU A 226 15.49 9.73 -10.50
N PHE A 227 16.51 10.02 -9.70
CA PHE A 227 17.79 10.49 -10.21
C PHE A 227 18.47 9.40 -11.04
N SER A 228 18.51 8.16 -10.54
CA SER A 228 19.07 7.01 -11.26
C SER A 228 18.34 6.76 -12.59
N ASP A 229 17.00 6.77 -12.65
CA ASP A 229 16.24 6.62 -13.90
C ASP A 229 16.56 7.75 -14.90
N SER A 230 16.72 8.97 -14.40
CA SER A 230 17.08 10.14 -15.22
C SER A 230 18.48 9.99 -15.82
N VAL A 231 19.47 9.58 -15.01
CA VAL A 231 20.84 9.29 -15.46
C VAL A 231 20.88 8.12 -16.44
N MET A 232 20.16 7.03 -16.17
CA MET A 232 20.10 5.86 -17.05
C MET A 232 19.49 6.20 -18.42
N TYR A 233 18.44 7.01 -18.44
CA TYR A 233 17.86 7.50 -19.69
C TYR A 233 18.84 8.39 -20.44
N LEU A 234 19.49 9.33 -19.76
CA LEU A 234 20.48 10.20 -20.40
C LEU A 234 21.63 9.38 -20.97
N ARG A 235 22.15 8.40 -20.23
CA ARG A 235 23.17 7.47 -20.71
C ARG A 235 22.70 6.74 -21.98
N SER A 236 21.52 6.14 -21.95
CA SER A 236 20.96 5.42 -23.11
C SER A 236 20.78 6.35 -24.32
N TYR A 237 20.35 7.58 -24.08
CA TYR A 237 20.18 8.62 -25.09
C TYR A 237 21.51 9.01 -25.77
N LEU A 238 22.58 9.12 -24.99
CA LEU A 238 23.91 9.47 -25.47
C LEU A 238 24.64 8.31 -26.13
N THR A 239 24.44 7.08 -25.64
CA THR A 239 25.15 5.90 -26.15
C THR A 239 24.55 5.34 -27.43
N SER A 240 23.22 5.40 -27.62
CA SER A 240 22.56 4.75 -28.75
C SER A 240 21.79 5.72 -29.64
N VAL A 241 22.20 5.80 -30.91
CA VAL A 241 21.46 6.57 -31.92
C VAL A 241 20.09 5.99 -32.26
N ARG A 242 19.82 4.72 -31.90
CA ARG A 242 18.55 4.02 -32.16
C ARG A 242 17.53 4.21 -31.03
N PHE A 243 17.98 4.63 -29.85
CA PHE A 243 17.13 4.81 -28.67
C PHE A 243 16.08 5.89 -28.91
N ASP A 244 14.87 5.77 -28.38
CA ASP A 244 13.80 6.80 -28.36
C ASP A 244 13.58 7.63 -29.65
N ASN A 245 13.69 6.99 -30.82
CA ASN A 245 13.42 7.60 -32.13
C ASN A 245 11.96 7.41 -32.55
N THR A 246 11.08 7.85 -31.68
CA THR A 246 9.64 7.57 -31.78
C THR A 246 8.87 8.71 -32.44
N TYR A 247 9.44 9.91 -32.41
CA TYR A 247 8.74 11.16 -32.72
C TYR A 247 9.26 11.79 -34.00
N ILE A 248 8.36 12.39 -34.76
CA ILE A 248 8.72 13.33 -35.83
C ILE A 248 9.07 14.65 -35.15
N THR A 249 10.35 15.03 -35.23
CA THR A 249 10.86 16.30 -34.71
C THR A 249 10.89 17.35 -35.82
N GLY A 250 10.85 18.64 -35.45
CA GLY A 250 11.01 19.72 -36.42
C GLY A 250 12.34 19.66 -37.17
N GLY A 251 13.42 19.30 -36.47
CA GLY A 251 14.74 19.09 -37.06
C GLY A 251 14.76 17.96 -38.10
N LEU A 252 14.05 16.86 -37.85
CA LEU A 252 13.91 15.76 -38.81
C LEU A 252 13.17 16.20 -40.07
N ARG A 253 12.07 16.95 -39.93
CA ARG A 253 11.31 17.47 -41.07
C ARG A 253 12.15 18.44 -41.91
N ARG A 254 12.89 19.35 -41.26
CA ARG A 254 13.77 20.30 -41.95
C ARG A 254 14.86 19.58 -42.74
N LYS A 255 15.57 18.65 -42.10
CA LYS A 255 16.65 17.89 -42.75
C LYS A 255 16.16 16.92 -43.83
N GLY A 256 14.93 16.44 -43.71
CA GLY A 256 14.23 15.71 -44.77
C GLY A 256 13.98 16.59 -45.99
N ALA A 257 13.39 17.77 -45.79
CA ALA A 257 13.13 18.73 -46.87
C ALA A 257 14.43 19.17 -47.59
N GLU A 258 15.50 19.43 -46.85
CA GLU A 258 16.84 19.73 -47.40
C GLU A 258 17.38 18.63 -48.33
N LYS A 259 16.99 17.37 -48.08
CA LYS A 259 17.38 16.20 -48.90
C LYS A 259 16.31 15.77 -49.91
N GLY A 260 15.25 16.57 -50.08
CA GLY A 260 14.14 16.24 -50.99
C GLY A 260 13.26 15.07 -50.51
N ILE A 261 13.28 14.73 -49.23
CA ILE A 261 12.50 13.62 -48.64
C ILE A 261 11.33 14.19 -47.85
N VAL A 262 10.11 13.75 -48.21
CA VAL A 262 8.92 14.01 -47.40
C VAL A 262 8.87 12.97 -46.27
N VAL A 263 9.01 13.44 -45.02
CA VAL A 263 8.93 12.59 -43.83
C VAL A 263 7.48 12.42 -43.42
N GLU A 264 6.96 11.21 -43.55
CA GLU A 264 5.57 10.86 -43.21
C GLU A 264 5.46 10.11 -41.88
N ALA A 265 4.23 10.01 -41.35
CA ALA A 265 3.96 9.25 -40.12
C ALA A 265 4.32 7.77 -40.22
N LYS A 266 4.27 7.19 -41.43
CA LYS A 266 4.62 5.77 -41.68
C LYS A 266 6.13 5.49 -41.56
N ASP A 267 6.95 6.51 -41.73
CA ASP A 267 8.42 6.38 -41.78
C ASP A 267 9.08 6.34 -40.38
N VAL A 268 8.30 6.53 -39.31
CA VAL A 268 8.78 6.53 -37.92
C VAL A 268 7.94 5.59 -37.07
N LYS A 269 8.57 4.86 -36.14
CA LYS A 269 7.99 3.75 -35.34
C LYS A 269 6.62 4.03 -34.72
N ASN A 270 6.24 5.28 -34.44
CA ASN A 270 4.87 5.67 -34.08
C ASN A 270 4.32 6.91 -34.83
N GLY A 271 5.11 7.55 -35.71
CA GLY A 271 4.64 8.67 -36.55
C GLY A 271 4.11 9.92 -35.82
N VAL A 272 4.38 10.06 -34.52
CA VAL A 272 3.75 11.13 -33.71
C VAL A 272 4.62 12.39 -33.69
N ASN A 273 4.02 13.55 -33.89
CA ASN A 273 4.72 14.82 -33.74
C ASN A 273 5.05 15.11 -32.27
N SER A 274 6.31 15.46 -31.98
CA SER A 274 6.80 15.69 -30.62
C SER A 274 6.13 16.87 -29.89
N THR A 275 5.52 17.80 -30.61
CA THR A 275 4.80 18.97 -30.07
C THR A 275 3.28 18.82 -30.08
N SER A 276 2.73 17.72 -30.61
CA SER A 276 1.28 17.55 -30.67
C SER A 276 0.68 17.38 -29.28
N PHE A 277 -0.50 17.94 -29.04
CA PHE A 277 -1.36 17.63 -27.89
C PHE A 277 -2.27 16.42 -28.14
N ARG A 278 -2.20 15.79 -29.30
CA ARG A 278 -3.00 14.61 -29.62
C ARG A 278 -2.35 13.37 -29.01
N ILE A 279 -3.13 12.63 -28.23
CA ILE A 279 -2.79 11.28 -27.78
C ILE A 279 -3.24 10.29 -28.86
N THR A 280 -2.33 9.44 -29.32
CA THR A 280 -2.65 8.41 -30.33
C THR A 280 -3.38 7.23 -29.71
N LYS A 281 -4.21 6.51 -30.49
CA LYS A 281 -4.89 5.29 -30.02
C LYS A 281 -3.90 4.30 -29.41
N LYS A 282 -2.73 4.10 -30.04
CA LYS A 282 -1.65 3.24 -29.53
C LYS A 282 -1.10 3.69 -28.17
N GLU A 283 -0.99 5.00 -27.92
CA GLU A 283 -0.57 5.53 -26.62
C GLU A 283 -1.65 5.31 -25.55
N VAL A 284 -2.94 5.47 -25.89
CA VAL A 284 -4.06 5.14 -24.98
C VAL A 284 -4.07 3.65 -24.63
N PHE A 285 -3.90 2.75 -25.61
CA PHE A 285 -3.84 1.31 -25.36
C PHE A 285 -2.69 0.94 -24.40
N LYS A 286 -1.55 1.65 -24.47
CA LYS A 286 -0.45 1.45 -23.52
C LYS A 286 -0.77 1.92 -22.09
N CYS A 287 -1.76 2.79 -21.91
CA CYS A 287 -2.24 3.23 -20.60
C CYS A 287 -3.19 2.23 -19.94
N LEU A 288 -3.77 1.28 -20.70
CA LEU A 288 -4.74 0.31 -20.17
C LEU A 288 -4.13 -0.60 -19.09
N ALA A 289 -2.99 -1.24 -19.36
CA ALA A 289 -2.36 -2.12 -18.37
C ALA A 289 -2.01 -1.39 -17.06
N PRO A 290 -1.36 -0.20 -17.08
CA PRO A 290 -1.20 0.60 -15.87
C PRO A 290 -2.52 1.01 -15.21
N ALA A 291 -3.57 1.35 -15.97
CA ALA A 291 -4.88 1.69 -15.42
C ALA A 291 -5.48 0.51 -14.65
N MET A 292 -5.46 -0.70 -15.23
CA MET A 292 -5.95 -1.92 -14.58
C MET A 292 -5.22 -2.19 -13.25
N VAL A 293 -3.90 -1.98 -13.21
CA VAL A 293 -3.13 -2.10 -11.96
C VAL A 293 -3.61 -1.07 -10.93
N ILE A 294 -3.76 0.21 -11.30
CA ILE A 294 -4.25 1.24 -10.38
C ILE A 294 -5.65 0.87 -9.87
N THR A 295 -6.54 0.40 -10.75
CA THR A 295 -7.89 -0.03 -10.39
C THR A 295 -7.87 -1.21 -9.41
N LEU A 296 -7.01 -2.22 -9.63
CA LEU A 296 -6.87 -3.35 -8.71
C LEU A 296 -6.45 -2.90 -7.30
N TYR A 297 -5.43 -2.02 -7.21
CA TYR A 297 -4.99 -1.47 -5.93
C TYR A 297 -6.09 -0.63 -5.26
N LEU A 298 -6.84 0.16 -6.05
CA LEU A 298 -7.97 0.94 -5.55
C LEU A 298 -9.05 0.01 -4.98
N LEU A 299 -9.42 -1.06 -5.68
CA LEU A 299 -10.43 -2.02 -5.24
C LEU A 299 -10.00 -2.71 -3.93
N MET A 300 -8.75 -3.14 -3.83
CA MET A 300 -8.20 -3.72 -2.60
C MET A 300 -8.27 -2.72 -1.43
N THR A 301 -7.89 -1.47 -1.65
CA THR A 301 -7.96 -0.42 -0.61
C THR A 301 -9.40 -0.11 -0.20
N VAL A 302 -10.33 -0.02 -1.16
CA VAL A 302 -11.75 0.18 -0.87
C VAL A 302 -12.30 -1.00 -0.05
N PHE A 303 -11.96 -2.23 -0.42
CA PHE A 303 -12.35 -3.42 0.34
C PHE A 303 -11.86 -3.35 1.79
N LEU A 304 -10.59 -2.99 2.02
CA LEU A 304 -10.03 -2.87 3.37
C LEU A 304 -10.70 -1.74 4.18
N ILE A 305 -11.01 -0.60 3.56
CA ILE A 305 -11.72 0.49 4.23
C ILE A 305 -13.16 0.09 4.58
N VAL A 306 -13.86 -0.61 3.67
CA VAL A 306 -15.21 -1.12 3.93
C VAL A 306 -15.18 -2.17 5.05
N LEU A 307 -14.18 -3.05 5.06
CA LEU A 307 -14.00 -4.03 6.13
C LEU A 307 -13.71 -3.37 7.48
N ASP A 308 -12.85 -2.34 7.52
CA ASP A 308 -12.64 -1.53 8.72
C ASP A 308 -13.92 -0.87 9.21
N HIS A 309 -14.71 -0.29 8.30
CA HIS A 309 -15.99 0.31 8.62
C HIS A 309 -17.00 -0.70 9.16
N PHE A 310 -17.02 -1.91 8.59
CA PHE A 310 -17.82 -3.03 9.09
C PHE A 310 -17.39 -3.42 10.51
N LEU A 311 -16.09 -3.58 10.77
CA LEU A 311 -15.55 -3.90 12.11
C LEU A 311 -15.89 -2.80 13.13
N TYR A 312 -15.79 -1.53 12.74
CA TYR A 312 -16.21 -0.39 13.55
C TYR A 312 -17.68 -0.50 13.96
N HIS A 313 -18.57 -0.81 13.01
CA HIS A 313 -20.01 -0.97 13.28
C HIS A 313 -20.31 -2.21 14.13
N LEU A 314 -19.56 -3.28 13.93
CA LEU A 314 -19.67 -4.50 14.73
C LEU A 314 -19.31 -4.21 16.20
N VAL A 315 -18.21 -3.50 16.47
CA VAL A 315 -17.85 -3.09 17.85
C VAL A 315 -18.88 -2.10 18.42
N LYS A 316 -19.30 -1.11 17.64
CA LYS A 316 -20.23 -0.06 18.10
C LYS A 316 -21.63 -0.58 18.42
N THR A 317 -22.14 -1.50 17.62
CA THR A 317 -23.51 -2.03 17.73
C THR A 317 -23.54 -3.33 18.52
N GLY A 318 -22.60 -4.23 18.21
CA GLY A 318 -22.47 -5.52 18.87
C GLY A 318 -21.89 -5.43 20.27
N GLY A 319 -21.02 -4.46 20.57
CA GLY A 319 -20.45 -4.27 21.90
C GLY A 319 -21.53 -4.14 22.98
N PRO A 320 -22.43 -3.15 22.88
CA PRO A 320 -23.54 -3.00 23.82
C PRO A 320 -24.49 -4.21 23.86
N TRP A 321 -24.73 -4.88 22.73
CA TRP A 321 -25.57 -6.08 22.69
C TRP A 321 -24.93 -7.27 23.44
N ILE A 322 -23.62 -7.48 23.27
CA ILE A 322 -22.88 -8.53 23.98
C ILE A 322 -22.83 -8.23 25.48
N SER A 323 -22.61 -6.96 25.86
CA SER A 323 -22.57 -6.55 27.27
C SER A 323 -23.94 -6.63 27.95
N ASN A 324 -25.03 -6.39 27.21
CA ASN A 324 -26.41 -6.41 27.70
C ASN A 324 -27.20 -7.59 27.15
N MET A 325 -26.59 -8.78 27.10
CA MET A 325 -27.27 -9.97 26.61
C MET A 325 -28.51 -10.23 27.47
N PRO A 326 -29.73 -10.28 26.87
CA PRO A 326 -30.97 -10.48 27.62
C PRO A 326 -30.95 -11.84 28.32
N SER A 327 -31.76 -12.00 29.37
CA SER A 327 -31.85 -13.26 30.09
C SER A 327 -32.30 -14.38 29.17
N THR A 328 -31.38 -15.30 28.86
CA THR A 328 -31.64 -16.48 28.03
C THR A 328 -31.59 -17.74 28.86
N ASN A 329 -32.53 -18.64 28.64
CA ASN A 329 -32.53 -19.98 29.23
C ASN A 329 -31.47 -20.83 28.52
N ILE A 330 -30.41 -21.23 29.23
CA ILE A 330 -29.41 -22.16 28.71
C ILE A 330 -29.74 -23.57 29.21
N SER A 331 -29.74 -24.54 28.30
CA SER A 331 -29.87 -25.96 28.62
C SER A 331 -28.50 -26.56 28.94
N ILE A 332 -28.30 -26.99 30.17
CA ILE A 332 -27.07 -27.65 30.64
C ILE A 332 -27.37 -29.15 30.73
N ASN A 333 -26.67 -29.95 29.95
CA ASN A 333 -26.79 -31.40 30.05
C ASN A 333 -25.76 -31.95 31.04
N VAL A 334 -26.23 -32.52 32.14
CA VAL A 334 -25.38 -33.14 33.17
C VAL A 334 -25.40 -34.64 32.95
N ASN A 335 -24.25 -35.20 32.59
CA ASN A 335 -24.02 -36.62 32.47
C ASN A 335 -22.99 -37.07 33.52
N PHE A 336 -23.43 -37.86 34.49
CA PHE A 336 -22.62 -38.34 35.60
C PHE A 336 -22.72 -39.85 35.68
N LYS A 337 -21.60 -40.54 35.55
CA LYS A 337 -21.50 -42.00 35.56
C LYS A 337 -20.61 -42.46 36.70
N VAL A 338 -21.05 -43.46 37.44
CA VAL A 338 -20.30 -44.13 38.51
C VAL A 338 -20.15 -45.59 38.13
N GLY A 339 -18.90 -46.03 38.00
CA GLY A 339 -18.54 -47.44 37.84
C GLY A 339 -17.80 -47.96 39.06
N THR A 340 -17.86 -49.27 39.28
CA THR A 340 -16.92 -49.98 40.16
C THR A 340 -16.12 -50.96 39.34
N GLU A 341 -14.87 -51.16 39.75
CA GLU A 341 -14.11 -52.33 39.34
C GLU A 341 -14.48 -53.49 40.25
N VAL A 342 -14.72 -54.66 39.65
CA VAL A 342 -14.98 -55.89 40.41
C VAL A 342 -13.63 -56.47 40.83
N ALA A 343 -13.45 -56.78 42.12
CA ALA A 343 -12.17 -57.21 42.67
C ALA A 343 -11.57 -58.45 41.97
N PHE A 344 -12.41 -59.35 41.44
CA PHE A 344 -11.96 -60.50 40.65
C PHE A 344 -11.32 -60.10 39.32
N CYS A 345 -11.64 -58.94 38.76
CA CYS A 345 -11.11 -58.47 37.47
C CYS A 345 -9.71 -57.86 37.58
N GLN A 346 -9.31 -57.36 38.76
CA GLN A 346 -7.93 -56.97 39.05
C GLN A 346 -6.96 -58.17 39.01
N ILE A 347 -7.45 -59.38 39.30
CA ILE A 347 -6.64 -60.61 39.29
C ILE A 347 -6.34 -61.09 37.86
N PHE A 348 -7.27 -60.85 36.91
CA PHE A 348 -7.16 -61.33 35.53
C PHE A 348 -6.77 -60.24 34.51
N SER A 349 -6.36 -59.06 34.97
CA SER A 349 -5.99 -57.90 34.12
C SER A 349 -7.00 -57.62 32.99
N SER A 350 -8.29 -57.82 33.28
CA SER A 350 -9.38 -57.68 32.32
C SER A 350 -10.18 -56.43 32.66
N ASP A 351 -10.42 -55.55 31.68
CA ASP A 351 -11.21 -54.34 31.88
C ASP A 351 -12.70 -54.71 32.01
N CYS A 352 -13.18 -54.74 33.25
CA CYS A 352 -14.54 -55.10 33.61
C CYS A 352 -15.07 -54.06 34.59
N GLN A 353 -15.30 -52.86 34.07
CA GLN A 353 -16.04 -51.83 34.79
C GLN A 353 -17.53 -52.15 34.74
N VAL A 354 -18.15 -52.29 35.91
CA VAL A 354 -19.60 -52.39 36.02
C VAL A 354 -20.12 -50.99 36.32
N GLU A 355 -20.95 -50.44 35.43
CA GLU A 355 -21.64 -49.18 35.68
C GLU A 355 -22.68 -49.39 36.81
N LEU A 356 -22.44 -48.82 37.99
CA LEU A 356 -23.40 -48.84 39.11
C LEU A 356 -24.55 -47.88 38.85
N PHE A 357 -24.24 -46.72 38.30
CA PHE A 357 -25.18 -45.64 38.20
C PHE A 357 -24.84 -44.69 37.06
N ASN A 358 -25.85 -44.33 36.26
CA ASN A 358 -25.77 -43.34 35.19
C ASN A 358 -26.87 -42.29 35.38
N PHE A 359 -26.46 -41.06 35.61
CA PHE A 359 -27.29 -39.88 35.68
C PHE A 359 -27.14 -39.09 34.38
N ASN A 360 -28.22 -38.93 33.63
CA ASN A 360 -28.22 -38.04 32.47
C ASN A 360 -29.48 -37.17 32.53
N ARG A 361 -29.31 -35.88 32.83
CA ARG A 361 -30.42 -34.95 32.92
C ARG A 361 -30.03 -33.57 32.43
N THR A 362 -30.95 -32.96 31.68
CA THR A 362 -30.82 -31.60 31.20
C THR A 362 -31.53 -30.64 32.15
N TYR A 363 -30.85 -29.55 32.52
CA TYR A 363 -31.36 -28.48 33.37
C TYR A 363 -31.42 -27.19 32.58
N THR A 364 -32.42 -26.35 32.87
CA THR A 364 -32.52 -25.01 32.30
C THR A 364 -32.08 -23.99 33.35
N ALA A 365 -31.06 -23.21 33.04
CA ALA A 365 -30.57 -22.12 33.89
C ALA A 365 -30.88 -20.76 33.25
N LEU A 366 -31.39 -19.82 34.04
CA LEU A 366 -31.66 -18.46 33.60
C LEU A 366 -30.46 -17.58 33.96
N ILE A 367 -29.80 -17.03 32.94
CA ILE A 367 -28.61 -16.21 33.14
C ILE A 367 -28.97 -14.74 33.22
N HIS A 368 -28.50 -14.08 34.26
CA HIS A 368 -28.50 -12.61 34.33
C HIS A 368 -27.12 -12.08 33.94
N SER A 369 -27.11 -11.28 32.89
CA SER A 369 -25.95 -10.46 32.50
C SER A 369 -26.03 -9.12 33.20
N ASP A 370 -24.98 -8.74 33.93
CA ASP A 370 -24.89 -7.45 34.62
C ASP A 370 -24.42 -6.37 33.61
N PRO A 371 -25.22 -5.34 33.32
CA PRO A 371 -25.09 -4.52 32.09
C PRO A 371 -23.86 -3.60 31.98
N ASN A 372 -23.00 -3.49 33.00
CA ASN A 372 -22.04 -2.38 33.10
C ASN A 372 -20.54 -2.77 33.13
N VAL A 373 -20.17 -4.02 32.82
CA VAL A 373 -18.79 -4.49 33.11
C VAL A 373 -17.88 -4.59 31.87
N CYS A 374 -18.43 -4.69 30.66
CA CYS A 374 -17.64 -4.87 29.44
C CYS A 374 -17.73 -3.63 28.53
N GLU A 375 -16.83 -2.65 28.72
CA GLU A 375 -16.79 -1.44 27.89
C GLU A 375 -16.15 -1.73 26.52
N ALA A 376 -16.89 -1.43 25.45
CA ALA A 376 -16.45 -1.59 24.07
C ALA A 376 -16.07 -0.22 23.48
N GLN A 377 -14.77 0.08 23.35
CA GLN A 377 -14.32 1.30 22.69
C GLN A 377 -14.06 1.06 21.20
N SER A 378 -14.93 1.58 20.34
CA SER A 378 -14.76 1.53 18.88
C SER A 378 -13.71 2.52 18.39
N SER A 379 -12.84 2.11 17.47
CA SER A 379 -11.85 2.97 16.82
C SER A 379 -12.31 3.35 15.41
N LYS A 380 -12.62 4.63 15.19
CA LYS A 380 -13.01 5.16 13.88
C LYS A 380 -11.79 5.58 13.08
N LEU A 381 -11.69 5.14 11.82
CA LEU A 381 -10.63 5.57 10.92
C LEU A 381 -10.67 7.09 10.70
N ASN A 382 -9.51 7.73 10.79
CA ASN A 382 -9.38 9.17 10.61
C ASN A 382 -9.76 9.57 9.16
N PRO A 383 -10.75 10.47 8.96
CA PRO A 383 -11.18 10.90 7.62
C PRO A 383 -10.05 11.44 6.74
N SER A 384 -9.04 12.09 7.34
CA SER A 384 -7.88 12.62 6.61
C SER A 384 -7.09 11.53 5.89
N VAL A 385 -7.06 10.30 6.42
CA VAL A 385 -6.40 9.15 5.79
C VAL A 385 -7.14 8.76 4.50
N VAL A 386 -8.47 8.69 4.55
CA VAL A 386 -9.31 8.37 3.39
C VAL A 386 -9.18 9.45 2.33
N THR A 387 -9.24 10.73 2.73
CA THR A 387 -9.05 11.87 1.84
C THR A 387 -7.68 11.81 1.15
N ALA A 388 -6.60 11.53 1.89
CA ALA A 388 -5.26 11.38 1.31
C ALA A 388 -5.19 10.24 0.27
N LEU A 389 -5.78 9.08 0.57
CA LEU A 389 -5.84 7.95 -0.37
C LEU A 389 -6.59 8.31 -1.65
N VAL A 390 -7.74 8.99 -1.54
CA VAL A 390 -8.51 9.45 -2.71
C VAL A 390 -7.67 10.37 -3.59
N PHE A 391 -6.97 11.35 -3.01
CA PHE A 391 -6.09 12.23 -3.77
C PHE A 391 -4.93 11.48 -4.44
N LEU A 392 -4.31 10.51 -3.75
CA LEU A 392 -3.22 9.71 -4.32
C LEU A 392 -3.68 8.85 -5.51
N TYR A 393 -4.86 8.23 -5.42
CA TYR A 393 -5.42 7.47 -6.54
C TYR A 393 -5.83 8.37 -7.70
N LEU A 394 -6.49 9.50 -7.41
CA LEU A 394 -6.85 10.47 -8.44
C LEU A 394 -5.60 10.97 -9.17
N PHE A 395 -4.55 11.33 -8.43
CA PHE A 395 -3.28 11.75 -9.01
C PHE A 395 -2.61 10.61 -9.80
N SER A 396 -2.70 9.36 -9.34
CA SER A 396 -2.20 8.20 -10.08
C SER A 396 -2.89 8.03 -11.44
N TYR A 397 -4.19 8.28 -11.53
CA TYR A 397 -4.94 8.26 -12.79
C TYR A 397 -4.57 9.44 -13.69
N THR A 398 -4.41 10.66 -13.15
CA THR A 398 -4.00 11.81 -13.97
C THR A 398 -2.60 11.63 -14.54
N LEU A 399 -1.70 10.92 -13.84
CA LEU A 399 -0.38 10.56 -14.35
C LEU A 399 -0.40 9.65 -15.60
N LEU A 400 -1.52 9.01 -15.95
CA LEU A 400 -1.61 8.17 -17.17
C LEU A 400 -1.47 8.98 -18.46
N PRO A 401 -2.32 9.99 -18.74
CA PRO A 401 -2.12 10.86 -19.91
C PRO A 401 -0.87 11.74 -19.77
N LEU A 402 -0.56 12.22 -18.56
CA LEU A 402 0.64 13.02 -18.28
C LEU A 402 1.94 12.29 -18.64
N GLU A 403 2.01 10.96 -18.48
CA GLU A 403 3.20 10.17 -18.86
C GLU A 403 3.55 10.29 -20.35
N VAL A 404 2.55 10.45 -21.23
CA VAL A 404 2.80 10.66 -22.66
C VAL A 404 3.57 11.95 -22.88
N TYR A 405 3.12 13.03 -22.26
CA TYR A 405 3.77 14.35 -22.35
C TYR A 405 5.11 14.38 -21.63
N ALA A 406 5.22 13.72 -20.47
CA ALA A 406 6.45 13.58 -19.72
C ALA A 406 7.55 12.92 -20.55
N ARG A 407 7.24 11.84 -21.27
CA ARG A 407 8.19 11.17 -22.18
C ARG A 407 8.62 12.08 -23.35
N ARG A 408 7.69 12.82 -23.94
CA ARG A 408 8.00 13.81 -24.99
C ARG A 408 8.90 14.93 -24.44
N LEU A 409 8.64 15.39 -23.21
CA LEU A 409 9.43 16.40 -22.54
C LEU A 409 10.85 15.90 -22.22
N ARG A 410 11.01 14.67 -21.71
CA ARG A 410 12.33 14.04 -21.50
C ARG A 410 13.16 14.06 -22.78
N ARG A 411 12.56 13.65 -23.90
CA ARG A 411 13.21 13.65 -25.21
C ARG A 411 13.67 15.06 -25.64
N LYS A 412 12.82 16.07 -25.43
CA LYS A 412 13.13 17.48 -25.78
C LYS A 412 14.24 18.06 -24.90
N VAL A 413 14.20 17.80 -23.59
CA VAL A 413 15.24 18.23 -22.65
C VAL A 413 16.59 17.61 -23.03
N ALA A 414 16.65 16.30 -23.28
CA ALA A 414 17.89 15.65 -23.70
C ALA A 414 18.41 16.20 -25.05
N ALA A 415 17.51 16.47 -26.00
CA ALA A 415 17.86 17.04 -27.29
C ALA A 415 18.39 18.48 -27.20
N SER A 416 17.84 19.32 -26.32
CA SER A 416 18.33 20.69 -26.16
C SER A 416 19.71 20.75 -25.52
N PHE A 417 20.01 19.85 -24.58
CA PHE A 417 21.32 19.77 -23.94
C PHE A 417 22.39 19.18 -24.86
N PHE A 418 22.03 18.17 -25.66
CA PHE A 418 22.99 17.43 -26.50
C PHE A 418 22.62 17.52 -27.98
N GLN A 419 22.77 18.73 -28.54
CA GLN A 419 22.40 19.04 -29.93
C GLN A 419 23.19 18.21 -30.95
N GLN A 420 24.50 18.05 -30.77
CA GLN A 420 25.34 17.22 -31.67
C GLN A 420 24.85 15.77 -31.74
N GLN A 421 24.43 15.21 -30.61
CA GLN A 421 23.88 13.86 -30.58
C GLN A 421 22.52 13.80 -31.26
N GLU A 422 21.69 14.83 -31.12
CA GLU A 422 20.42 14.93 -31.85
C GLU A 422 20.63 15.01 -33.36
N GLU A 423 21.61 15.77 -33.83
CA GLU A 423 21.95 15.86 -35.25
C GLU A 423 22.37 14.51 -35.84
N ARG A 424 23.25 13.77 -35.16
CA ARG A 424 23.65 12.41 -35.56
C ARG A 424 22.44 11.47 -35.65
N ARG A 425 21.49 11.60 -34.72
CA ARG A 425 20.25 10.79 -34.70
C ARG A 425 19.31 11.14 -35.83
N VAL A 426 19.15 12.43 -36.13
CA VAL A 426 18.37 12.89 -37.27
C VAL A 426 18.99 12.38 -38.57
N GLU A 427 20.31 12.43 -38.72
CA GLU A 427 21.00 11.87 -39.90
C GLU A 427 20.80 10.36 -40.05
N PHE A 428 20.96 9.62 -38.94
CA PHE A 428 20.69 8.19 -38.91
C PHE A 428 19.25 7.88 -39.35
N LEU A 429 18.27 8.63 -38.84
CA LEU A 429 16.86 8.46 -39.20
C LEU A 429 16.60 8.78 -40.67
N ILE A 430 17.16 9.87 -41.19
CA ILE A 430 17.00 10.21 -42.61
C ILE A 430 17.58 9.12 -43.51
N LYS A 431 18.80 8.64 -43.22
CA LYS A 431 19.39 7.52 -43.99
C LYS A 431 18.50 6.28 -43.95
N LYS A 432 17.98 5.95 -42.76
CA LYS A 432 17.06 4.81 -42.58
C LYS A 432 15.78 4.97 -43.42
N ILE A 433 15.14 6.14 -43.38
CA ILE A 433 13.92 6.44 -44.13
C ILE A 433 14.18 6.36 -45.64
N GLN A 434 15.31 6.88 -46.12
CA GLN A 434 15.69 6.79 -47.54
C GLN A 434 15.83 5.33 -47.99
N THR A 435 16.48 4.48 -47.20
CA THR A 435 16.62 3.05 -47.52
C THR A 435 15.26 2.37 -47.57
N GLU A 436 14.41 2.55 -46.55
CA GLU A 436 13.07 1.95 -46.51
C GLU A 436 12.16 2.46 -47.65
N GLN A 437 12.28 3.72 -48.08
CA GLN A 437 11.54 4.25 -49.22
C GLN A 437 12.00 3.65 -50.55
N LYS A 438 13.31 3.46 -50.74
CA LYS A 438 13.86 2.81 -51.94
C LYS A 438 13.48 1.34 -52.03
N GLU A 439 13.53 0.61 -50.92
CA GLU A 439 13.09 -0.79 -50.86
C GLU A 439 11.61 -0.93 -51.25
N ARG A 440 10.73 -0.07 -50.70
CA ARG A 440 9.32 -0.05 -51.08
C ARG A 440 9.07 0.31 -52.54
N GLN A 441 9.86 1.22 -53.11
CA GLN A 441 9.78 1.53 -54.54
C GLN A 441 10.18 0.32 -55.38
N ASN A 442 11.31 -0.32 -55.07
CA ASN A 442 11.78 -1.50 -55.80
C ASN A 442 10.78 -2.66 -55.72
N GLU A 443 10.22 -2.97 -54.54
CA GLU A 443 9.19 -4.01 -54.40
C GLU A 443 7.95 -3.74 -55.27
N VAL A 444 7.51 -2.49 -55.40
CA VAL A 444 6.37 -2.12 -56.27
C VAL A 444 6.70 -2.35 -57.75
N PHE A 445 7.95 -2.12 -58.18
CA PHE A 445 8.37 -2.35 -59.57
C PHE A 445 8.51 -3.85 -59.92
N PHE A 446 8.72 -4.75 -58.96
CA PHE A 446 8.86 -6.19 -59.20
C PHE A 446 7.52 -6.97 -59.26
N ILE A 447 6.37 -6.31 -59.05
CA ILE A 447 5.04 -6.92 -59.23
C ILE A 447 4.58 -6.68 -60.68
N GLU A 448 5.30 -7.22 -61.65
CA GLU A 448 4.82 -7.33 -63.03
C GLU A 448 4.39 -8.78 -63.25
N THR A 449 3.08 -9.00 -63.35
CA THR A 449 2.46 -10.32 -63.48
C THR A 449 2.96 -11.02 -64.74
N LYS A 450 3.62 -12.17 -64.59
CA LYS A 450 3.66 -13.19 -65.65
C LYS A 450 2.22 -13.63 -65.93
N SER A 451 1.61 -13.00 -66.93
CA SER A 451 0.49 -13.57 -67.66
C SER A 451 0.94 -14.92 -68.22
N LEU A 452 0.45 -16.02 -67.65
CA LEU A 452 0.54 -17.33 -68.30
C LEU A 452 -0.26 -17.23 -69.60
N GLY A 453 0.45 -17.21 -70.72
CA GLY A 453 -0.08 -17.56 -72.03
C GLY A 453 -0.13 -19.07 -72.21
#